data_AF-A0A7J8RYZ0-F1
#
_entry.id   AF-A0A7J8RYZ0-F1
#
_cell.length_a   1.000
_cell.length_b   1.000
_cell.length_c   1.000
_cell.angle_alpha   90.00
_cell.angle_beta   90.00
_cell.angle_gamma   90.00
#
_symmetry.space_group_name_H-M   'P 1'
#
loop_
_entity.id
_entity.type
_entity.pdbx_description
1 polymer ?
#
loop_
_entity_poly.entity_id
_entity_poly.type
_entity_poly.pdbx_seq_one_letter_code
_entity_poly.pdbx_strand_id
1 'polypeptide(L)'
;MVPEFVKSGAYFSLSGYIMPMKVQKAKKMLKTIPLERILLESDAPDALPHLELSSLFLVDEDPSLPQEIFAHGRTAASNVSTSSDTSRDASSLPKDMLNHPANIHNV
;
A
#
# COMPACT_ATOMS: atom_id res chain seq x y z
N MET A 1 15.60 -20.12 -9.25
CA MET A 1 16.19 -19.21 -8.25
C MET A 1 15.61 -19.40 -6.85
N VAL A 2 14.31 -19.19 -6.61
CA VAL A 2 13.72 -19.37 -5.26
C VAL A 2 13.90 -20.80 -4.71
N PRO A 3 13.63 -21.89 -5.47
CA PRO A 3 13.79 -23.25 -4.94
C PRO A 3 15.23 -23.59 -4.52
N GLU A 4 16.25 -23.11 -5.24
CA GLU A 4 17.65 -23.36 -4.87
C GLU A 4 18.05 -22.64 -3.57
N PHE A 5 17.56 -21.41 -3.36
CA PHE A 5 17.81 -20.67 -2.13
C PHE A 5 17.06 -21.24 -0.93
N VAL A 6 15.81 -21.71 -1.10
CA VAL A 6 15.07 -22.43 -0.05
C VAL A 6 15.83 -23.68 0.40
N LYS A 7 16.37 -24.47 -0.56
CA LYS A 7 17.19 -25.65 -0.24
C LYS A 7 18.44 -25.30 0.57
N SER A 8 18.96 -24.08 0.41
CA SER A 8 20.12 -23.56 1.14
C SER A 8 19.73 -22.92 2.49
N GLY A 9 18.46 -22.98 2.88
CA GLY A 9 17.97 -22.44 4.16
C GLY A 9 17.63 -20.95 4.14
N ALA A 10 17.59 -20.31 2.96
CA ALA A 10 17.32 -18.87 2.86
C ALA A 10 15.90 -18.50 3.31
N TYR A 11 15.80 -17.30 3.86
CA TYR A 11 14.56 -16.56 4.07
C TYR A 11 14.49 -15.40 3.08
N PHE A 12 13.28 -14.95 2.76
CA PHE A 12 13.03 -13.92 1.76
C PHE A 12 12.34 -12.74 2.42
N SER A 13 13.07 -11.64 2.54
CA SER A 13 12.55 -10.39 3.07
C SER A 13 11.80 -9.61 1.99
N LEU A 14 10.66 -9.04 2.38
CA LEU A 14 9.80 -8.26 1.50
C LEU A 14 9.56 -6.89 2.13
N SER A 15 9.96 -5.86 1.41
CA SER A 15 9.75 -4.45 1.77
C SER A 15 8.77 -3.75 0.83
N GLY A 16 8.59 -2.44 1.02
CA GLY A 16 7.75 -1.62 0.13
C GLY A 16 8.18 -1.64 -1.34
N TYR A 17 9.40 -2.08 -1.67
CA TYR A 17 9.86 -2.24 -3.06
C TYR A 17 9.04 -3.22 -3.90
N ILE A 18 8.26 -4.12 -3.27
CA ILE A 18 7.35 -5.00 -4.01
C ILE A 18 6.10 -4.27 -4.53
N MET A 19 5.67 -3.18 -3.88
CA MET A 19 4.39 -2.52 -4.17
C MET A 19 4.29 -1.89 -5.57
N PRO A 20 5.34 -1.27 -6.15
CA PRO A 20 5.28 -0.76 -7.52
C PRO A 20 5.12 -1.84 -8.60
N MET A 21 5.27 -3.14 -8.26
CA MET A 21 5.09 -4.21 -9.23
C MET A 21 3.62 -4.42 -9.57
N LYS A 22 3.34 -4.78 -10.84
CA LYS A 22 1.99 -5.26 -11.23
C LYS A 22 1.53 -6.37 -10.31
N VAL A 23 0.33 -6.24 -9.74
CA VAL A 23 -0.24 -7.17 -8.74
C VAL A 23 -0.13 -8.64 -9.18
N GLN A 24 -0.39 -8.95 -10.45
CA GLN A 24 -0.30 -10.32 -10.97
C GLN A 24 1.13 -10.88 -10.92
N LYS A 25 2.14 -10.04 -11.18
CA LYS A 25 3.55 -10.41 -11.11
C LYS A 25 3.97 -10.62 -9.65
N ALA A 26 3.59 -9.71 -8.75
CA ALA A 26 3.84 -9.82 -7.32
C ALA A 26 3.22 -11.11 -6.74
N LYS A 27 1.92 -11.35 -6.99
CA LYS A 27 1.23 -12.58 -6.55
C LYS A 27 1.89 -13.84 -7.08
N LYS A 28 2.30 -13.86 -8.35
CA LYS A 28 3.01 -15.01 -8.94
C LYS A 28 4.34 -15.26 -8.22
N MET A 29 5.12 -14.22 -7.94
CA MET A 29 6.39 -14.33 -7.21
C MET A 29 6.17 -14.83 -5.78
N LEU A 30 5.26 -14.22 -5.02
CA LEU A 30 4.97 -14.59 -3.63
C LEU A 30 4.56 -16.06 -3.50
N LYS A 31 3.74 -16.57 -4.42
CA LYS A 31 3.34 -17.98 -4.45
C LYS A 31 4.48 -18.98 -4.65
N THR A 32 5.67 -18.53 -5.07
CA THR A 32 6.84 -19.40 -5.21
C THR A 32 7.64 -19.55 -3.92
N ILE A 33 7.41 -18.67 -2.93
CA ILE A 33 8.12 -18.65 -1.66
C ILE A 33 7.27 -19.42 -0.63
N PRO A 34 7.82 -20.43 0.07
CA PRO A 34 7.12 -21.07 1.17
C PRO A 34 6.76 -20.07 2.27
N LEU A 35 5.57 -20.18 2.84
CA LEU A 35 5.02 -19.19 3.78
C LEU A 35 5.94 -18.99 5.00
N GLU A 36 6.50 -20.08 5.52
CA GLU A 36 7.40 -20.08 6.68
C GLU A 36 8.78 -19.47 6.39
N ARG A 37 9.04 -19.10 5.13
CA ARG A 37 10.30 -18.46 4.68
C ARG A 37 10.13 -17.00 4.32
N ILE A 38 8.93 -16.43 4.50
CA ILE A 38 8.65 -15.02 4.23
C ILE A 38 8.95 -14.20 5.48
N LEU A 39 9.70 -13.11 5.29
CA LEU A 39 9.90 -12.05 6.28
C LEU A 39 9.29 -10.75 5.74
N LEU A 40 8.73 -9.94 6.64
CA LEU A 40 8.25 -8.60 6.32
C LEU A 40 9.21 -7.58 6.93
N GLU A 41 9.64 -6.61 6.14
CA GLU A 41 10.49 -5.50 6.58
C GLU A 41 9.97 -4.18 6.01
N SER A 42 10.35 -3.06 6.62
CA SER A 42 10.03 -1.73 6.07
C SER A 42 11.12 -1.19 5.15
N ASP A 43 12.37 -1.60 5.36
CA ASP A 43 13.56 -1.03 4.73
C ASP A 43 13.55 0.51 4.73
N ALA A 44 13.09 1.07 5.86
CA ALA A 44 13.03 2.52 6.06
C ALA A 44 14.46 3.10 6.22
N PRO A 45 14.74 4.27 5.61
CA PRO A 45 13.78 5.20 5.01
C PRO A 45 13.48 4.99 3.51
N ASP A 46 14.09 4.01 2.85
CA ASP A 46 14.17 3.96 1.38
C ASP A 46 12.96 3.31 0.70
N ALA A 47 12.45 2.19 1.23
CA ALA A 47 11.37 1.42 0.59
C ALA A 47 9.96 1.92 0.97
N LEU A 48 9.71 3.22 0.78
CA LEU A 48 8.38 3.79 0.99
C LEU A 48 7.36 3.07 0.07
N PRO A 49 6.28 2.48 0.63
CA PRO A 49 5.31 1.74 -0.19
C PRO A 49 4.49 2.68 -1.08
N HIS A 50 4.15 2.21 -2.29
CA HIS A 50 3.25 2.94 -3.19
C HIS A 50 1.81 2.82 -2.71
N LEU A 51 1.19 3.94 -2.36
CA LEU A 51 -0.16 4.00 -1.78
C LEU A 51 -1.08 4.78 -2.70
N GLU A 52 -2.17 4.15 -3.12
CA GLU A 52 -3.21 4.83 -3.90
C GLU A 52 -4.14 5.59 -2.96
N LEU A 53 -4.41 6.86 -3.25
CA LEU A 53 -5.27 7.68 -2.39
C LEU A 53 -6.69 7.09 -2.26
N SER A 54 -7.17 6.40 -3.29
CA SER A 54 -8.45 5.67 -3.26
C SER A 54 -8.47 4.44 -2.34
N SER A 55 -7.32 3.99 -1.87
CA SER A 55 -7.19 2.86 -0.94
C SER A 55 -7.15 3.29 0.54
N LEU A 56 -7.08 4.60 0.81
CA LEU A 56 -7.04 5.14 2.16
C LEU A 56 -8.43 5.55 2.63
N PHE A 57 -8.69 5.35 3.92
CA PHE A 57 -9.87 5.86 4.58
C PHE A 57 -9.54 7.22 5.21
N LEU A 58 -9.94 8.30 4.53
CA LEU A 58 -9.78 9.65 5.07
C LEU A 58 -10.85 9.91 6.14
N VAL A 59 -10.40 10.36 7.32
CA VAL A 59 -11.29 10.78 8.41
C VAL A 59 -11.44 12.28 8.36
N ASP A 60 -12.69 12.75 8.22
CA ASP A 60 -13.09 14.14 7.96
C ASP A 60 -12.68 15.16 9.05
N GLU A 61 -12.16 14.69 10.19
CA GLU A 61 -11.86 15.49 11.39
C GLU A 61 -10.35 15.60 11.69
N ASP A 62 -9.46 15.16 10.78
CA ASP A 62 -8.02 15.26 11.01
C ASP A 62 -7.51 16.70 10.77
N PRO A 63 -7.00 17.41 11.80
CA PRO A 63 -6.54 18.79 11.67
C PRO A 63 -5.30 18.94 10.77
N SER A 64 -4.66 17.84 10.37
CA SER A 64 -3.52 17.83 9.44
C SER A 64 -3.92 17.87 7.97
N LEU A 65 -5.22 17.84 7.65
CA LEU A 65 -5.73 17.79 6.28
C LEU A 65 -5.51 19.09 5.48
N PRO A 66 -4.82 19.03 4.32
CA PRO A 66 -4.84 20.11 3.34
C PRO A 66 -6.26 20.34 2.80
N GLN A 67 -6.72 21.59 2.84
CA GLN A 67 -8.08 22.00 2.41
C GLN A 67 -8.43 21.59 0.97
N GLU A 68 -7.42 21.35 0.13
CA GLU A 68 -7.58 20.89 -1.26
C GLU A 68 -8.14 19.45 -1.38
N ILE A 69 -7.92 18.60 -0.38
CA ILE A 69 -8.42 17.21 -0.36
C ILE A 69 -9.93 17.19 -0.10
N PHE A 70 -10.42 18.06 0.81
CA PHE A 70 -11.86 18.21 1.09
C PHE A 70 -12.67 18.68 -0.14
N ALA A 71 -12.07 19.49 -1.01
CA ALA A 71 -12.76 19.99 -2.20
C ALA A 71 -13.11 18.87 -3.20
N HIS A 72 -12.36 17.75 -3.19
CA HIS A 72 -12.61 16.58 -4.03
C HIS A 72 -13.27 15.41 -3.27
N GLY A 73 -13.14 15.34 -1.94
CA GLY A 73 -13.74 14.28 -1.11
C GLY A 73 -15.26 14.37 -0.91
N ARG A 74 -15.85 15.58 -1.03
CA ARG A 74 -17.31 15.78 -0.85
C ARG A 74 -18.20 15.09 -1.88
N THR A 75 -17.66 14.51 -2.95
CA THR A 75 -18.44 13.77 -3.96
C THR A 75 -18.33 12.25 -3.86
N ALA A 76 -17.51 11.69 -2.96
CA ALA A 76 -17.33 10.23 -2.87
C ALA A 76 -18.22 9.55 -1.82
N ALA A 77 -18.92 10.30 -0.96
CA ALA A 77 -19.83 9.74 0.05
C ALA A 77 -21.27 9.47 -0.46
N SER A 78 -21.56 9.70 -1.74
CA SER A 78 -22.85 9.28 -2.32
C SER A 78 -22.64 8.76 -3.74
N ASN A 79 -22.83 7.45 -3.90
CA ASN A 79 -23.16 6.74 -5.13
C ASN A 79 -22.80 7.45 -6.44
N VAL A 80 -21.77 6.97 -7.14
CA VAL A 80 -21.84 6.65 -8.59
C VAL A 80 -20.46 6.15 -9.04
N SER A 81 -20.50 5.00 -9.71
CA SER A 81 -19.48 4.53 -10.63
C SER A 81 -19.09 5.63 -11.63
N THR A 82 -17.93 6.26 -11.48
CA THR A 82 -17.29 6.95 -12.60
C THR A 82 -15.79 6.84 -12.49
N SER A 83 -15.24 6.05 -13.42
CA SER A 83 -13.84 6.01 -13.80
C SER A 83 -13.27 7.43 -13.92
N SER A 84 -12.34 7.79 -13.05
CA SER A 84 -11.45 8.93 -13.28
C SER A 84 -10.02 8.53 -12.92
N ASP A 85 -9.20 8.44 -13.98
CA ASP A 85 -7.79 8.06 -14.04
C ASP A 85 -6.88 9.11 -13.37
N THR A 86 -7.04 9.34 -12.08
CA THR A 86 -5.99 10.03 -11.30
C THR A 86 -5.66 9.21 -10.06
N SER A 87 -4.89 8.15 -10.26
CA SER A 87 -4.10 7.47 -9.23
C SER A 87 -3.10 8.48 -8.64
N ARG A 88 -3.56 9.32 -7.71
CA ARG A 88 -2.67 10.24 -6.99
C ARG A 88 -1.94 9.43 -5.94
N ASP A 89 -0.61 9.52 -5.98
CA ASP A 89 0.26 8.91 -4.98
C ASP A 89 0.04 9.58 -3.61
N ALA A 90 -0.36 8.77 -2.64
CA ALA A 90 -0.62 9.19 -1.27
C ALA A 90 0.65 9.47 -0.47
N SER A 91 1.84 9.23 -1.04
CA SER A 91 3.13 9.62 -0.43
C SER A 91 3.26 11.12 -0.13
N SER A 92 2.46 11.95 -0.82
CA SER A 92 2.37 13.40 -0.61
C SER A 92 1.55 13.81 0.62
N LEU A 93 0.83 12.87 1.25
CA LEU A 93 0.03 13.14 2.44
C LEU A 93 0.89 13.23 3.71
N PRO A 94 0.45 13.98 4.73
CA PRO A 94 1.03 13.94 6.06
C PRO A 94 1.13 12.49 6.59
N LYS A 95 2.27 12.15 7.21
CA LYS A 95 2.51 10.80 7.78
C LYS A 95 1.46 10.39 8.80
N ASP A 96 0.94 11.36 9.56
CA ASP A 96 -0.08 11.11 10.59
C ASP A 96 -1.40 10.61 9.98
N MET A 97 -1.74 11.06 8.76
CA MET A 97 -2.91 10.58 8.04
C MET A 97 -2.73 9.15 7.48
N LEU A 98 -1.52 8.81 7.02
CA LEU A 98 -1.23 7.49 6.48
C LEU A 98 -1.32 6.41 7.56
N ASN A 99 -0.93 6.73 8.79
CA ASN A 99 -0.86 5.81 9.93
C ASN A 99 -2.18 5.69 10.72
N HIS A 100 -3.30 6.11 10.14
CA HIS A 100 -4.60 6.06 10.82
C HIS A 100 -5.12 4.60 10.93
N PRO A 101 -5.65 4.16 12.11
CA PRO A 101 -6.13 2.79 12.29
C PRO A 101 -7.27 2.38 11.35
N ALA A 102 -8.03 3.33 10.81
CA ALA A 102 -9.07 3.06 9.80
C ALA A 102 -8.51 2.51 8.47
N ASN A 103 -7.21 2.67 8.20
CA ASN A 103 -6.54 2.12 7.02
C ASN A 103 -6.14 0.64 7.19
N ILE A 104 -6.42 0.03 8.35
CA ILE A 104 -6.16 -1.40 8.60
C ILE A 104 -7.37 -2.21 8.15
N HIS A 105 -7.26 -2.88 7.00
CA HIS A 105 -8.30 -3.77 6.48
C HIS A 105 -8.02 -5.23 6.87
N ASN A 106 -8.98 -5.89 7.50
CA ASN A 106 -8.96 -7.35 7.63
C ASN A 106 -9.31 -7.95 6.26
N VAL A 107 -8.44 -8.83 5.75
CA VAL A 107 -8.59 -9.51 4.45
C VAL A 107 -8.91 -10.98 4.66
#